data_AF-A0A1T5FL00-F1
#
_entry.id   AF-A0A1T5FL00-F1
#
_cell.length_a   1.000
_cell.length_b   1.000
_cell.length_c   1.000
_cell.angle_alpha   90.00
_cell.angle_beta   90.00
_cell.angle_gamma   90.00
#
_symmetry.space_group_name_H-M   'P 1'
#
loop_
_entity.id
_entity.type
_entity.pdbx_description
1 polymer ?
#
loop_
_entity_poly.entity_id
_entity_poly.type
_entity_poly.pdbx_seq_one_letter_code
_entity_poly.pdbx_strand_id
1 'polypeptide(L)'
;MKWISPFLLFFLYACDVGYNAKSGINSTPKSAEQAASPKIMYLFFEIEKGKSSPIVKLQDKKITDGFIKLEVLDNRREQMPNYLKIDLLTADQKIVKTFLLDDPLAPVMESYTPTGMEKEQANFDKAEFSIRYNQDSDVKITQINIYEINGQNTRLIHNQNL
;
A
#
# COMPACT_ATOMS: atom_id res chain seq x y z
N MET A 1 -26.53 41.48 -33.21
CA MET A 1 -27.23 41.03 -34.44
C MET A 1 -26.38 39.95 -35.08
N LYS A 2 -26.94 38.73 -35.18
CA LYS A 2 -26.52 37.55 -35.98
C LYS A 2 -25.02 37.35 -36.24
N TRP A 3 -24.44 36.34 -35.58
CA TRP A 3 -23.32 35.61 -36.18
C TRP A 3 -23.69 34.14 -36.37
N ILE A 4 -23.42 33.69 -37.58
CA ILE A 4 -23.85 32.47 -38.23
C ILE A 4 -22.90 31.36 -37.82
N SER A 5 -23.43 30.30 -37.21
CA SER A 5 -22.88 28.95 -37.31
C SER A 5 -23.29 28.41 -38.69
N PRO A 6 -22.49 27.62 -39.44
CA PRO A 6 -22.19 26.24 -39.02
C PRO A 6 -20.91 25.59 -39.60
N PHE A 7 -20.59 24.43 -39.04
CA PHE A 7 -20.05 23.19 -39.64
C PHE A 7 -19.13 23.21 -40.88
N LEU A 8 -18.23 22.21 -40.87
CA LEU A 8 -17.49 21.58 -41.98
C LEU A 8 -16.10 22.14 -42.31
N LEU A 9 -15.09 21.48 -41.75
CA LEU A 9 -14.04 20.86 -42.56
C LEU A 9 -13.43 19.67 -41.80
N PHE A 10 -14.12 18.54 -41.93
CA PHE A 10 -13.50 17.22 -41.97
C PHE A 10 -12.65 17.19 -43.24
N PHE A 11 -11.33 16.96 -43.18
CA PHE A 11 -10.60 16.33 -44.28
C PHE A 11 -9.23 15.79 -43.78
N LEU A 12 -9.17 14.46 -43.71
CA LEU A 12 -8.05 13.56 -44.03
C LEU A 12 -6.66 13.84 -43.43
N TYR A 13 -6.18 12.88 -42.62
CA TYR A 13 -5.01 12.09 -43.04
C TYR A 13 -5.04 10.72 -42.36
N ALA A 14 -5.54 9.73 -43.09
CA ALA A 14 -5.26 8.33 -42.85
C ALA A 14 -3.85 8.05 -43.39
N CYS A 15 -2.93 7.62 -42.54
CA CYS A 15 -1.74 6.90 -42.97
C CYS A 15 -1.91 5.44 -42.54
N ASP A 16 -2.50 4.66 -43.45
CA ASP A 16 -2.36 3.21 -43.45
C ASP A 16 -0.92 2.87 -43.80
N VAL A 17 -0.14 2.40 -42.82
CA VAL A 17 1.05 1.58 -43.08
C VAL A 17 0.64 0.13 -42.81
N GLY A 18 0.32 -0.56 -43.90
CA GLY A 18 0.00 -1.98 -43.86
C GLY A 18 1.22 -2.83 -43.55
N TYR A 19 1.09 -3.69 -42.54
CA TYR A 19 1.86 -4.94 -42.46
C TYR A 19 0.87 -6.10 -42.46
N ASN A 20 0.77 -6.77 -43.60
CA ASN A 20 0.16 -8.09 -43.71
C ASN A 20 1.10 -9.12 -43.07
N ALA A 21 0.70 -9.67 -41.92
CA ALA A 21 1.19 -10.97 -41.46
C ALA A 21 -0.03 -11.87 -41.23
N LYS A 22 -0.32 -12.73 -42.22
CA LYS A 22 -1.23 -13.85 -42.03
C LYS A 22 -0.54 -14.87 -41.12
N SER A 23 -1.04 -15.02 -39.89
CA SER A 23 -0.82 -16.22 -39.09
C SER A 23 -2.20 -16.71 -38.66
N GLY A 24 -2.62 -17.83 -39.24
CA GLY A 24 -3.88 -18.47 -38.92
C GLY A 24 -3.78 -19.21 -37.60
N ILE A 25 -4.61 -18.82 -36.63
CA ILE A 25 -5.06 -19.70 -35.56
C ILE A 25 -6.55 -19.34 -35.34
N ASN A 26 -7.43 -20.28 -35.69
CA ASN A 26 -8.82 -20.25 -35.24
C ASN A 26 -8.83 -20.55 -33.75
N SER A 27 -8.75 -19.51 -32.93
CA SER A 27 -9.20 -19.55 -31.54
C SER A 27 -10.33 -18.53 -31.41
N THR A 28 -11.54 -19.06 -31.26
CA THR A 28 -12.69 -18.36 -30.67
C THR A 28 -12.19 -17.40 -29.58
N PRO A 29 -12.50 -16.09 -29.64
CA PRO A 29 -12.17 -15.21 -28.54
C PRO A 29 -12.96 -15.71 -27.34
N LYS A 30 -12.25 -16.33 -26.39
CA LYS A 30 -12.73 -16.37 -25.00
C LYS A 30 -13.07 -14.92 -24.68
N SER A 31 -14.32 -14.67 -24.31
CA SER A 31 -14.75 -13.41 -23.72
C SER A 31 -13.62 -12.92 -22.83
N ALA A 32 -13.06 -11.75 -23.14
CA ALA A 32 -12.10 -11.10 -22.28
C ALA A 32 -12.82 -10.89 -20.95
N GLU A 33 -12.58 -11.80 -20.01
CA GLU A 33 -12.94 -11.65 -18.63
C GLU A 33 -12.31 -10.32 -18.23
N GLN A 34 -13.17 -9.34 -17.98
CA GLN A 34 -12.79 -7.96 -17.76
C GLN A 34 -11.90 -7.97 -16.52
N ALA A 35 -10.57 -7.96 -16.73
CA ALA A 35 -9.60 -8.08 -15.66
C ALA A 35 -9.98 -7.07 -14.58
N ALA A 36 -10.22 -7.57 -13.36
CA ALA A 36 -10.68 -6.74 -12.26
C ALA A 36 -9.76 -5.52 -12.15
N SER A 37 -10.35 -4.32 -12.05
CA SER A 37 -9.54 -3.11 -11.94
C SER A 37 -8.64 -3.24 -10.71
N PRO A 38 -7.34 -2.92 -10.82
CA PRO A 38 -6.45 -2.97 -9.67
C PRO A 38 -7.02 -2.19 -8.49
N LYS A 39 -6.95 -2.78 -7.30
CA LYS A 39 -7.42 -2.18 -6.07
C LYS A 39 -6.27 -2.00 -5.08
N ILE A 40 -6.37 -0.97 -4.25
CA ILE A 40 -5.48 -0.73 -3.12
C ILE A 40 -6.29 -0.88 -1.84
N MET A 41 -5.84 -1.74 -0.94
CA MET A 41 -6.35 -1.86 0.42
C MET A 41 -5.54 -0.95 1.34
N TYR A 42 -6.25 -0.18 2.16
CA TYR A 42 -5.72 0.62 3.26
C TYR A 42 -6.21 0.05 4.58
N LEU A 43 -5.31 -0.08 5.54
CA LEU A 43 -5.61 -0.50 6.91
C LEU A 43 -5.11 0.60 7.86
N PHE A 44 -6.03 1.16 8.64
CA PHE A 44 -5.76 2.26 9.56
C PHE A 44 -5.76 1.75 10.99
N PHE A 45 -4.72 2.08 11.74
CA PHE A 45 -4.50 1.60 13.09
C PHE A 45 -4.27 2.75 14.05
N GLU A 46 -4.60 2.47 15.29
CA GLU A 46 -4.25 3.28 16.45
C GLU A 46 -3.38 2.42 17.37
N ILE A 47 -2.35 3.02 17.96
CA ILE A 47 -1.51 2.42 18.99
C ILE A 47 -1.44 3.34 20.19
N GLU A 48 -1.54 2.77 21.39
CA GLU A 48 -1.41 3.49 22.66
C GLU A 48 -0.49 2.73 23.61
N LYS A 49 0.20 3.47 24.49
CA LYS A 49 1.01 2.85 25.55
C LYS A 49 0.11 2.04 26.47
N GLY A 50 0.43 0.76 26.65
CA GLY A 50 -0.18 -0.09 27.67
C GLY A 50 0.75 -0.30 28.86
N LYS A 51 0.25 -0.99 29.89
CA LYS A 51 1.00 -1.23 31.14
C LYS A 51 2.24 -2.11 30.94
N SER A 52 2.20 -3.05 30.00
CA SER A 52 3.28 -4.02 29.76
C SER A 52 3.63 -4.20 28.28
N SER A 53 2.70 -3.90 27.37
CA SER A 53 2.92 -3.77 25.93
C SER A 53 2.02 -2.67 25.38
N PRO A 54 2.36 -2.08 24.24
CA PRO A 54 1.44 -1.27 23.49
C PRO A 54 0.13 -2.02 23.18
N ILE A 55 -0.96 -1.27 23.09
CA ILE A 55 -2.27 -1.76 22.69
C ILE A 55 -2.53 -1.23 21.29
N VAL A 56 -2.79 -2.12 20.34
CA VAL A 56 -3.08 -1.75 18.95
C VAL A 56 -4.53 -2.04 18.64
N LYS A 57 -5.17 -1.17 17.84
CA LYS A 57 -6.53 -1.34 17.36
C LYS A 57 -6.57 -1.04 15.87
N LEU A 58 -7.19 -1.92 15.09
CA LEU A 58 -7.57 -1.60 13.72
C LEU A 58 -8.82 -0.72 13.74
N GLN A 59 -8.67 0.52 13.29
CA GLN A 59 -9.72 1.53 13.29
C GLN A 59 -10.62 1.42 12.07
N ASP A 60 -10.02 1.28 10.88
CA ASP A 60 -10.76 1.28 9.62
C ASP A 60 -10.05 0.50 8.50
N LYS A 61 -10.82 0.11 7.48
CA LYS A 61 -10.35 -0.53 6.25
C LYS A 61 -10.98 0.17 5.06
N LYS A 62 -10.17 0.52 4.05
CA LYS A 62 -10.67 1.18 2.84
C LYS A 62 -10.08 0.54 1.58
N ILE A 63 -10.95 0.26 0.61
CA ILE A 63 -10.55 -0.20 -0.73
C ILE A 63 -10.76 0.95 -1.71
N THR A 64 -9.76 1.22 -2.55
CA THR A 64 -9.85 2.20 -3.63
C THR A 64 -9.38 1.60 -4.95
N ASP A 65 -9.89 2.11 -6.08
CA ASP A 65 -9.31 1.84 -7.39
C ASP A 65 -7.89 2.41 -7.51
N GLY A 66 -6.99 1.67 -8.14
CA GLY A 66 -5.62 2.11 -8.42
C GLY A 66 -4.58 1.01 -8.20
N PHE A 67 -3.33 1.36 -8.45
CA PHE A 67 -2.17 0.48 -8.27
C PHE A 67 -0.98 1.25 -7.69
N ILE A 68 -0.38 0.71 -6.63
CA ILE A 68 0.87 1.20 -6.05
C ILE A 68 2.01 0.75 -6.96
N LYS A 69 2.58 1.70 -7.70
CA LYS A 69 3.62 1.47 -8.71
C LYS A 69 4.96 1.00 -8.12
N LEU A 70 5.28 1.43 -6.90
CA LEU A 70 6.53 1.13 -6.20
C LEU A 70 6.19 0.73 -4.77
N GLU A 71 6.38 -0.54 -4.46
CA GLU A 71 6.46 -0.98 -3.08
C GLU A 71 7.85 -0.60 -2.57
N VAL A 72 7.92 0.43 -1.73
CA VAL A 72 9.20 0.84 -1.15
C VAL A 72 9.65 -0.28 -0.21
N LEU A 73 10.57 -1.10 -0.70
CA LEU A 73 11.37 -2.01 0.13
C LEU A 73 12.34 -1.14 0.93
N ASP A 74 11.88 -0.65 2.10
CA ASP A 74 12.70 0.17 2.98
C ASP A 74 13.64 -0.72 3.80
N ASN A 75 14.66 -1.27 3.13
CA ASN A 75 15.65 -2.16 3.73
C ASN A 75 16.49 -1.48 4.83
N ARG A 76 16.35 -0.16 5.02
CA ARG A 76 17.05 0.61 6.06
C ARG A 76 16.52 0.34 7.46
N ARG A 77 15.31 -0.22 7.61
CA ARG A 77 14.66 -0.39 8.91
C ARG A 77 15.15 -1.60 9.70
N GLU A 78 15.72 -2.60 9.05
CA GLU A 78 16.41 -3.71 9.74
C GLU A 78 17.65 -3.24 10.53
N GLN A 79 18.12 -2.01 10.27
CA GLN A 79 19.22 -1.38 11.00
C GLN A 79 18.76 -0.53 12.19
N MET A 80 17.44 -0.28 12.34
CA MET A 80 16.89 0.44 13.48
C MET A 80 16.63 -0.55 14.62
N PRO A 81 17.03 -0.22 15.86
CA PRO A 81 16.90 -1.15 16.98
C PRO A 81 15.44 -1.45 17.30
N ASN A 82 14.52 -0.50 17.09
CA ASN A 82 13.12 -0.63 17.46
C ASN A 82 12.20 -0.29 16.28
N TYR A 83 11.30 -1.20 15.94
CA TYR A 83 10.33 -1.03 14.86
C TYR A 83 9.13 -1.98 15.04
N LEU A 84 8.03 -1.70 14.34
CA LEU A 84 6.90 -2.60 14.19
C LEU A 84 7.05 -3.45 12.94
N LYS A 85 6.89 -4.77 13.07
CA LYS A 85 6.75 -5.69 11.95
C LYS A 85 5.28 -6.08 11.80
N ILE A 86 4.69 -5.87 10.63
CA ILE A 86 3.29 -6.22 10.34
C ILE A 86 3.28 -7.29 9.26
N ASP A 87 2.76 -8.46 9.59
CA ASP A 87 2.59 -9.57 8.65
C ASP A 87 1.11 -9.70 8.26
N LEU A 88 0.86 -9.77 6.95
CA LEU A 88 -0.44 -10.09 6.37
C LEU A 88 -0.44 -11.56 5.97
N LEU A 89 -1.42 -12.32 6.47
CA LEU A 89 -1.46 -13.77 6.31
C LEU A 89 -2.74 -14.25 5.65
N THR A 90 -2.63 -15.37 4.93
CA THR A 90 -3.82 -16.12 4.45
C THR A 90 -4.35 -17.07 5.52
N ALA A 91 -5.46 -17.76 5.22
CA ALA A 91 -6.11 -18.69 6.14
C ALA A 91 -5.20 -19.86 6.56
N ASP A 92 -4.23 -20.22 5.73
CA ASP A 92 -3.23 -21.26 6.00
C ASP A 92 -2.02 -20.77 6.81
N GLN A 93 -2.06 -19.53 7.34
CA GLN A 93 -0.96 -18.86 8.05
C GLN A 93 0.28 -18.58 7.20
N LYS A 94 0.19 -18.64 5.87
CA LYS A 94 1.26 -18.17 4.98
C LYS A 94 1.33 -16.65 4.98
N ILE A 95 2.52 -16.11 5.22
CA ILE A 95 2.81 -14.67 5.08
C ILE A 95 2.78 -14.30 3.60
N VAL A 96 1.90 -13.39 3.23
CA VAL A 96 1.80 -12.82 1.87
C VAL A 96 2.64 -11.57 1.76
N LYS A 97 2.64 -10.75 2.82
CA LYS A 97 3.35 -9.47 2.81
C LYS A 97 3.77 -9.08 4.22
N THR A 98 4.94 -8.46 4.32
CA THR A 98 5.49 -7.90 5.55
C THR A 98 5.73 -6.42 5.38
N PHE A 99 5.43 -5.64 6.41
CA PHE A 99 5.77 -4.23 6.52
C PHE A 99 6.66 -4.01 7.73
N LEU A 100 7.68 -3.19 7.56
CA LEU A 100 8.50 -2.68 8.64
C LEU A 100 8.17 -1.21 8.81
N LEU A 101 7.69 -0.81 9.98
CA LEU A 101 7.34 0.56 10.31
C LEU A 101 8.16 1.03 11.50
N ASP A 102 8.58 2.29 11.50
CA ASP A 102 9.21 2.89 12.67
C ASP A 102 8.18 2.93 13.80
N ASP A 103 8.63 2.91 15.06
CA ASP A 103 7.74 2.96 16.21
C ASP A 103 6.88 4.25 16.18
N PRO A 104 5.54 4.15 15.98
CA PRO A 104 4.68 5.33 15.94
C PRO A 104 4.58 6.05 17.29
N LEU A 105 4.89 5.37 18.41
CA LEU A 105 4.95 5.98 19.73
C LEU A 105 6.28 6.70 20.00
N ALA A 106 7.31 6.44 19.20
CA ALA A 106 8.62 7.05 19.33
C ALA A 106 9.24 7.50 17.99
N PRO A 107 8.55 8.32 17.18
CA PRO A 107 9.04 8.71 15.87
C PRO A 107 10.21 9.69 15.96
N VAL A 108 11.11 9.61 14.97
CA VAL A 108 12.19 10.59 14.79
C VAL A 108 11.66 11.77 13.99
N MET A 109 11.66 12.95 14.60
CA MET A 109 11.25 14.20 13.97
C MET A 109 12.48 15.00 13.56
N GLU A 110 12.52 15.45 12.30
CA GLU A 110 13.56 16.34 11.79
C GLU A 110 13.03 17.77 11.78
N SER A 111 13.77 18.69 12.40
CA SER A 111 13.43 20.12 12.43
C SER A 111 14.58 20.95 11.84
N TYR A 112 14.23 22.09 11.25
CA TYR A 112 15.21 23.05 10.73
C TYR A 112 15.39 24.17 11.74
N THR A 113 16.62 24.30 12.26
CA THR A 113 17.05 25.40 13.12
C THR A 113 18.01 26.32 12.37
N PRO A 114 18.26 27.56 12.84
CA PRO A 114 19.26 28.43 12.23
C PRO A 114 20.67 27.83 12.18
N THR A 115 20.95 26.82 13.01
CA THR A 115 22.24 26.11 13.10
C THR A 115 22.30 24.83 12.26
N GLY A 116 21.19 24.35 11.70
CA GLY A 116 21.16 23.17 10.81
C GLY A 116 19.90 22.33 10.92
N MET A 117 19.99 21.06 10.51
CA MET A 117 18.95 20.06 10.76
C MET A 117 19.20 19.38 12.09
N GLU A 118 18.18 19.36 12.95
CA GLU A 118 18.20 18.66 14.24
C GLU A 118 17.22 17.50 14.19
N LYS A 119 17.62 16.37 14.78
CA LYS A 119 16.76 15.19 14.93
C LYS A 119 16.43 15.01 16.41
N GLU A 120 15.15 14.93 16.73
CA GLU A 120 14.68 14.64 18.08
C GLU A 120 13.74 13.43 18.04
N GLN A 121 13.85 12.55 19.03
CA GLN A 121 12.89 11.46 19.20
C GLN A 121 11.71 11.94 20.04
N ALA A 122 10.54 11.97 19.42
CA ALA A 122 9.29 12.23 20.12
C ALA A 122 8.91 11.05 21.00
N ASN A 123 8.08 11.28 22.01
CA ASN A 123 7.47 10.21 22.80
C ASN A 123 5.98 10.51 22.94
N PHE A 124 5.15 9.68 22.34
CA PHE A 124 3.69 9.81 22.37
C PHE A 124 3.07 8.72 23.24
N ASP A 125 1.99 9.06 23.95
CA ASP A 125 1.19 8.05 24.65
C ASP A 125 0.22 7.33 23.71
N LYS A 126 -0.04 7.94 22.56
CA LYS A 126 -0.97 7.48 21.54
C LYS A 126 -0.58 8.01 20.17
N ALA A 127 -0.70 7.18 19.14
CA ALA A 127 -0.42 7.55 17.75
C ALA A 127 -1.30 6.76 16.78
N GLU A 128 -1.40 7.25 15.55
CA GLU A 128 -2.05 6.57 14.44
C GLU A 128 -1.03 6.19 13.38
N PHE A 129 -1.26 5.06 12.71
CA PHE A 129 -0.43 4.64 11.57
C PHE A 129 -1.28 3.86 10.57
N SER A 130 -0.78 3.70 9.34
CA SER A 130 -1.47 2.92 8.32
C SER A 130 -0.52 2.15 7.44
N ILE A 131 -1.01 1.05 6.88
CA ILE A 131 -0.35 0.33 5.78
C ILE A 131 -1.28 0.27 4.59
N ARG A 132 -0.69 0.13 3.41
CA ARG A 132 -1.42 -0.05 2.16
C ARG A 132 -0.75 -1.07 1.27
N TYR A 133 -1.55 -1.83 0.52
CA TYR A 133 -1.05 -2.80 -0.45
C TYR A 133 -1.98 -2.92 -1.66
N ASN A 134 -1.41 -3.34 -2.78
CA ASN A 134 -2.17 -3.77 -3.93
C ASN A 134 -2.93 -5.05 -3.55
N GLN A 135 -4.24 -5.03 -3.65
CA GLN A 135 -5.06 -6.20 -3.39
C GLN A 135 -4.94 -7.15 -4.58
N ASP A 136 -4.44 -8.34 -4.31
CA ASP A 136 -4.43 -9.44 -5.26
C ASP A 136 -5.80 -10.13 -5.22
N SER A 137 -6.43 -10.32 -6.39
CA SER A 137 -7.73 -11.02 -6.49
C SER A 137 -7.62 -12.50 -6.13
N ASP A 138 -6.44 -13.09 -6.30
CA ASP A 138 -6.22 -14.52 -6.19
C ASP A 138 -5.74 -14.91 -4.78
N VAL A 139 -5.32 -13.92 -3.98
CA VAL A 139 -4.83 -14.13 -2.62
C VAL A 139 -5.70 -13.40 -1.59
N LYS A 140 -6.48 -14.18 -0.83
CA LYS A 140 -7.29 -13.63 0.26
C LYS A 140 -6.47 -13.51 1.55
N ILE A 141 -6.20 -12.28 1.97
CA ILE A 141 -5.68 -12.00 3.31
C ILE A 141 -6.81 -12.18 4.32
N THR A 142 -6.56 -12.94 5.37
CA THR A 142 -7.55 -13.24 6.41
C THR A 142 -7.09 -12.87 7.81
N GLN A 143 -5.81 -12.57 8.00
CA GLN A 143 -5.26 -12.27 9.32
C GLN A 143 -4.15 -11.23 9.25
N ILE A 144 -4.02 -10.44 10.32
CA ILE A 144 -2.94 -9.49 10.57
C ILE A 144 -2.25 -9.89 11.87
N ASN A 145 -0.92 -9.95 11.83
CA ASN A 145 -0.09 -10.00 13.02
C ASN A 145 0.78 -8.74 13.08
N ILE A 146 0.85 -8.10 14.25
CA ILE A 146 1.76 -6.98 14.50
C ILE A 146 2.69 -7.35 15.64
N TYR A 147 3.98 -7.23 15.37
CA TYR A 147 5.05 -7.51 16.30
C TYR A 147 5.77 -6.22 16.64
N GLU A 148 6.07 -6.04 17.91
CA GLU A 148 7.07 -5.09 18.39
C GLU A 148 8.44 -5.78 18.32
N ILE A 149 9.39 -5.15 17.64
CA ILE A 149 10.78 -5.58 17.57
C ILE A 149 11.62 -4.59 18.36
N ASN A 150 12.38 -5.09 19.34
CA ASN A 150 13.28 -4.31 20.19
C ASN A 150 14.63 -5.04 20.27
N GLY A 151 15.56 -4.67 19.41
CA GLY A 151 16.83 -5.37 19.19
C GLY A 151 16.58 -6.81 18.72
N GLN A 152 16.93 -7.79 19.58
CA GLN A 152 16.69 -9.21 19.31
C GLN A 152 15.34 -9.71 19.85
N ASN A 153 14.64 -8.90 20.65
CA ASN A 153 13.35 -9.28 21.21
C ASN A 153 12.25 -9.05 20.19
N THR A 154 11.43 -10.08 19.95
CA THR A 154 10.24 -10.03 19.10
C THR A 154 9.03 -10.40 19.94
N ARG A 155 8.05 -9.51 19.99
CA ARG A 155 6.81 -9.73 20.75
C ARG A 155 5.60 -9.49 19.86
N LEU A 156 4.70 -10.47 19.77
CA LEU A 156 3.39 -10.27 19.17
C LEU A 156 2.56 -9.34 20.06
N ILE A 157 2.16 -8.18 19.54
CA ILE A 157 1.36 -7.17 20.26
C ILE A 157 -0.07 -7.04 19.72
N HIS A 158 -0.32 -7.51 18.50
CA HIS A 158 -1.66 -7.54 17.90
C HIS A 158 -1.85 -8.78 17.03
N ASN A 159 -3.00 -9.41 17.14
CA ASN A 159 -3.45 -10.46 16.25
C ASN A 159 -4.94 -10.26 15.98
N GLN A 160 -5.33 -10.25 14.71
CA GLN A 160 -6.71 -10.01 14.32
C GLN A 160 -7.04 -10.68 12.99
N ASN A 161 -8.24 -11.25 12.91
CA ASN A 161 -8.83 -11.70 11.65
C ASN A 161 -9.45 -10.52 10.89
N LEU A 162 -9.27 -10.52 9.57
CA LEU A 162 -9.75 -9.50 8.64
C LEU A 162 -11.12 -9.79 8.05
#